data_AF-A0A956C467-F1
#
_entry.id   AF-A0A956C467-F1
#
_cell.length_a   1.000
_cell.length_b   1.000
_cell.length_c   1.000
_cell.angle_alpha   90.00
_cell.angle_beta   90.00
_cell.angle_gamma   90.00
#
_symmetry.space_group_name_H-M   'P 1'
#
loop_
_entity.id
_entity.type
_entity.pdbx_description
1 polymer ?
#
loop_
_entity_poly.entity_id
_entity_poly.type
_entity_poly.pdbx_seq_one_letter_code
_entity_poly.pdbx_strand_id
1 'polypeptide(L)'
;MRARDTAFVFRPLLGVCAVLVACGGPPKAPAPATPTPVDVDAGAEPTPAVEPDASAPADVSTPSSDAGASASATPPAAEPLDACTTVSAALEKRVRPKLQACYREGKKKNPNLEGKVRLAIDVDTLGKIHATKVVEKTLPDAVANCMLKALKAEPFAEADKCPGKAVIIPIQFPTKPHASP
;
A
#
# COMPACT_ATOMS: atom_id res chain seq x y z
N MET A 1 -40.30 -17.63 14.33
CA MET A 1 -39.78 -16.51 15.16
C MET A 1 -38.30 -16.39 14.84
N ARG A 2 -37.71 -15.34 14.26
CA ARG A 2 -38.07 -13.93 14.03
C ARG A 2 -37.51 -13.55 12.64
N ALA A 3 -38.34 -12.93 11.82
CA ALA A 3 -37.94 -12.28 10.58
C ALA A 3 -37.07 -11.06 10.88
N ARG A 4 -36.03 -10.83 10.08
CA ARG A 4 -35.37 -9.53 9.94
C ARG A 4 -35.09 -9.24 8.47
N ASP A 5 -36.13 -8.72 7.84
CA ASP A 5 -36.05 -7.67 6.82
C ASP A 5 -34.85 -6.75 7.05
N THR A 6 -33.94 -6.70 6.09
CA THR A 6 -33.06 -5.53 5.91
C THR A 6 -33.21 -5.12 4.46
N ALA A 7 -33.93 -4.02 4.29
CA ALA A 7 -34.32 -3.44 3.02
C ALA A 7 -33.11 -3.18 2.13
N PHE A 8 -33.09 -3.89 1.01
CA PHE A 8 -32.25 -3.58 -0.14
C PHE A 8 -32.82 -2.30 -0.78
N VAL A 9 -32.24 -1.14 -0.47
CA VAL A 9 -32.57 0.11 -1.18
C VAL A 9 -31.87 0.07 -2.54
N PHE A 10 -32.46 -0.71 -3.45
CA PHE A 10 -32.20 -0.66 -4.88
C PHE A 10 -32.74 0.68 -5.36
N ARG A 11 -31.86 1.61 -5.74
CA ARG A 11 -32.25 2.91 -6.28
C ARG A 11 -31.93 2.94 -7.78
N PRO A 12 -32.82 2.42 -8.65
CA PRO A 12 -32.70 2.65 -10.08
C PRO A 12 -33.31 4.02 -10.37
N LEU A 13 -32.56 4.92 -10.98
CA LEU A 13 -33.19 5.94 -11.80
C LEU A 13 -32.51 5.92 -13.16
N LEU A 14 -33.20 5.27 -14.09
CA LEU A 14 -33.13 5.61 -15.51
C LEU A 14 -33.36 7.11 -15.63
N GLY A 15 -32.31 7.85 -15.94
CA GLY A 15 -32.38 9.21 -16.44
C GLY A 15 -31.82 9.22 -17.85
N VAL A 16 -32.71 9.01 -18.83
CA VAL A 16 -32.45 9.35 -20.24
C VAL A 16 -32.16 10.85 -20.28
N CYS A 17 -30.90 11.21 -20.55
CA CYS A 17 -30.52 12.56 -20.96
C CYS A 17 -29.81 12.44 -22.31
N ALA A 18 -30.63 12.40 -23.37
CA ALA A 18 -30.21 12.76 -24.70
C ALA A 18 -30.26 14.28 -24.82
N VAL A 19 -29.12 14.97 -24.65
CA VAL A 19 -28.99 16.39 -25.04
C VAL A 19 -27.55 16.68 -25.49
N LEU A 20 -27.44 16.85 -26.82
CA LEU A 20 -26.58 17.78 -27.57
C LEU A 20 -25.05 17.65 -27.49
N VAL A 21 -24.50 17.23 -28.62
CA VAL A 21 -23.19 17.62 -29.15
C VAL A 21 -23.06 19.15 -29.12
N ALA A 22 -22.16 19.67 -28.30
CA ALA A 22 -21.63 21.02 -28.40
C ALA A 22 -20.10 20.95 -28.42
N CYS A 23 -19.55 21.33 -29.58
CA CYS A 23 -18.14 21.60 -29.80
C CYS A 23 -17.76 22.89 -29.04
N GLY A 24 -16.60 22.94 -28.39
CA GLY A 24 -15.97 24.23 -28.04
C GLY A 24 -15.29 24.31 -26.68
N GLY A 25 -13.96 24.21 -26.68
CA GLY A 25 -13.11 24.81 -25.65
C GLY A 25 -11.93 23.93 -25.21
N PRO A 26 -10.68 24.26 -25.57
CA PRO A 26 -9.52 23.66 -24.90
C PRO A 26 -9.50 24.06 -23.42
N PRO A 27 -9.06 23.17 -22.51
CA PRO A 27 -8.91 23.50 -21.11
C PRO A 27 -7.91 24.65 -20.95
N LYS A 28 -8.37 25.74 -20.34
CA LYS A 28 -7.55 26.87 -19.89
C LYS A 28 -6.47 26.32 -18.95
N ALA A 29 -5.24 26.28 -19.44
CA ALA A 29 -4.08 25.90 -18.65
C ALA A 29 -4.04 26.78 -17.38
N PRO A 30 -3.81 26.20 -16.19
CA PRO A 30 -3.49 27.00 -15.02
C PRO A 30 -2.21 27.79 -15.34
N ALA A 31 -2.28 29.11 -15.16
CA ALA A 31 -1.14 29.99 -15.30
C ALA A 31 0.01 29.49 -14.41
N PRO A 32 1.26 29.49 -14.88
CA PRO A 32 2.40 29.27 -14.01
C PRO A 32 2.40 30.36 -12.94
N ALA A 33 2.37 29.96 -11.67
CA ALA A 33 2.64 30.85 -10.58
C ALA A 33 4.05 31.43 -10.78
N THR A 34 4.11 32.74 -10.99
CA THR A 34 5.33 33.53 -10.95
C THR A 34 6.07 33.25 -9.65
N PRO A 35 7.33 32.78 -9.69
CA PRO A 35 8.18 32.79 -8.51
C PRO A 35 8.46 34.26 -8.15
N THR A 36 8.16 34.64 -6.92
CA THR A 36 8.66 35.89 -6.33
C THR A 36 10.19 35.84 -6.29
N PRO A 37 10.89 36.82 -6.89
CA PRO A 37 12.32 36.99 -6.67
C PRO A 37 12.53 37.52 -5.25
N VAL A 38 13.17 36.71 -4.39
CA VAL A 38 13.75 37.18 -3.14
C VAL A 38 15.17 37.64 -3.43
N ASP A 39 15.35 38.95 -3.35
CA ASP A 39 16.63 39.64 -3.52
C ASP A 39 17.46 39.47 -2.24
N VAL A 40 18.62 38.82 -2.42
CA VAL A 40 19.95 39.05 -1.80
C VAL A 40 20.03 39.45 -0.32
N ASP A 41 20.71 38.62 0.48
CA ASP A 41 21.71 39.16 1.43
C ASP A 41 23.02 38.36 1.32
N ALA A 42 24.08 39.11 1.07
CA ALA A 42 25.44 38.65 0.88
C ALA A 42 26.18 38.67 2.22
N GLY A 43 26.48 37.49 2.76
CA GLY A 43 27.40 37.30 3.88
C GLY A 43 28.47 36.28 3.52
N ALA A 44 29.69 36.75 3.32
CA ALA A 44 30.85 35.98 2.86
C ALA A 44 31.56 35.19 3.98
N GLU A 45 32.05 34.00 3.58
CA GLU A 45 33.26 33.23 3.98
C GLU A 45 33.47 32.71 5.43
N PRO A 46 34.31 31.65 5.66
CA PRO A 46 35.10 30.84 4.73
C PRO A 46 34.93 29.31 4.85
N THR A 47 35.48 28.63 3.83
CA THR A 47 35.79 27.19 3.69
C THR A 47 36.70 26.67 4.82
N PRO A 48 36.62 25.37 5.15
CA PRO A 48 37.84 24.57 5.07
C PRO A 48 37.63 23.24 4.33
N ALA A 49 38.53 23.01 3.38
CA ALA A 49 38.78 21.75 2.72
C ALA A 49 39.42 20.76 3.70
N VAL A 50 38.92 19.53 3.75
CA VAL A 50 39.67 18.36 4.22
C VAL A 50 39.27 17.16 3.36
N GLU A 51 40.11 16.82 2.38
CA GLU A 51 40.37 15.47 1.87
C GLU A 51 41.81 15.12 2.30
N PRO A 52 42.32 13.88 2.17
CA PRO A 52 41.69 12.56 2.20
C PRO A 52 42.36 11.67 3.29
N ASP A 53 41.74 10.57 3.72
CA ASP A 53 42.54 9.46 4.29
C ASP A 53 41.99 8.10 3.85
N ALA A 54 42.78 7.46 3.01
CA ALA A 54 42.70 6.06 2.67
C ALA A 54 43.43 5.25 3.73
N SER A 55 42.71 4.37 4.42
CA SER A 55 43.32 3.25 5.13
C SER A 55 42.35 2.06 5.13
N ALA A 56 42.63 1.09 4.26
CA ALA A 56 42.35 -0.31 4.53
C ALA A 56 43.47 -0.83 5.46
N PRO A 57 43.19 -1.78 6.36
CA PRO A 57 43.21 -3.18 5.95
C PRO A 57 42.07 -4.03 6.52
N ALA A 58 41.97 -5.22 5.93
CA ALA A 58 41.15 -6.35 6.32
C ALA A 58 41.27 -6.68 7.82
N ASP A 59 40.17 -7.13 8.44
CA ASP A 59 40.26 -8.27 9.33
C ASP A 59 38.97 -9.08 9.37
N VAL A 60 39.19 -10.37 9.50
CA VAL A 60 38.26 -11.47 9.45
C VAL A 60 37.55 -11.56 10.78
N SER A 61 36.22 -11.63 10.76
CA SER A 61 35.48 -12.33 11.81
C SER A 61 34.17 -12.82 11.25
N THR A 62 34.22 -14.08 10.86
CA THR A 62 33.09 -15.00 10.77
C THR A 62 32.60 -15.31 12.18
N PRO A 63 31.37 -14.93 12.58
CA PRO A 63 30.57 -15.74 13.49
C PRO A 63 29.70 -16.65 12.60
N SER A 64 30.15 -17.88 12.43
CA SER A 64 29.70 -19.02 13.23
C SER A 64 28.29 -19.44 12.82
N SER A 65 28.29 -20.51 12.03
CA SER A 65 27.16 -21.41 11.86
C SER A 65 26.60 -21.78 13.23
N ASP A 66 25.49 -21.15 13.63
CA ASP A 66 24.57 -21.76 14.57
C ASP A 66 23.61 -22.63 13.77
N ALA A 67 24.00 -23.89 13.66
CA ALA A 67 23.09 -24.98 13.43
C ALA A 67 22.12 -25.07 14.61
N GLY A 68 20.83 -25.23 14.32
CA GLY A 68 19.91 -25.83 15.29
C GLY A 68 18.94 -24.88 15.97
N ALA A 69 18.14 -24.17 15.18
CA ALA A 69 16.73 -24.06 15.53
C ALA A 69 15.92 -24.70 14.41
N SER A 70 15.94 -26.04 14.41
CA SER A 70 14.77 -26.79 14.01
C SER A 70 13.67 -26.36 14.97
N ALA A 71 13.04 -25.22 14.66
CA ALA A 71 11.73 -24.93 15.17
C ALA A 71 10.91 -26.10 14.66
N SER A 72 10.68 -27.06 15.55
CA SER A 72 9.49 -27.87 15.53
C SER A 72 8.38 -26.89 15.20
N ALA A 73 8.00 -26.87 13.92
CA ALA A 73 6.76 -26.30 13.48
C ALA A 73 5.73 -27.21 14.13
N THR A 74 5.49 -26.99 15.42
CA THR A 74 4.26 -27.38 16.08
C THR A 74 3.20 -26.83 15.15
N PRO A 75 2.48 -27.69 14.40
CA PRO A 75 1.41 -27.20 13.55
C PRO A 75 0.52 -26.39 14.50
N PRO A 76 0.29 -25.09 14.22
CA PRO A 76 -0.50 -24.26 15.12
C PRO A 76 -1.78 -25.02 15.36
N ALA A 77 -1.98 -25.46 16.60
CA ALA A 77 -3.21 -26.10 17.02
C ALA A 77 -4.32 -25.22 16.47
N ALA A 78 -5.27 -25.81 15.74
CA ALA A 78 -6.30 -25.10 15.01
C ALA A 78 -7.03 -24.12 15.95
N GLU A 79 -6.50 -22.91 16.04
CA GLU A 79 -7.04 -21.87 16.90
C GLU A 79 -8.40 -21.52 16.33
N PRO A 80 -9.41 -21.27 17.17
CA PRO A 80 -10.73 -20.91 16.70
C PRO A 80 -10.57 -19.74 15.74
N LEU A 81 -11.01 -19.95 14.48
CA LEU A 81 -10.93 -18.95 13.42
C LEU A 81 -11.47 -17.64 13.96
N ASP A 82 -10.57 -16.72 14.30
CA ASP A 82 -10.90 -15.40 14.82
C ASP A 82 -11.92 -14.77 13.87
N ALA A 83 -13.00 -14.21 14.40
CA ALA A 83 -13.99 -13.49 13.60
C ALA A 83 -13.32 -12.44 12.69
N CYS A 84 -12.19 -11.88 13.16
CA CYS A 84 -11.38 -10.94 12.42
C CYS A 84 -10.76 -11.50 11.12
N THR A 85 -10.43 -12.80 11.08
CA THR A 85 -9.88 -13.46 9.89
C THR A 85 -10.89 -13.55 8.75
N THR A 86 -12.17 -13.79 9.07
CA THR A 86 -13.23 -13.82 8.05
C THR A 86 -13.48 -12.43 7.46
N VAL A 87 -13.43 -11.41 8.33
CA VAL A 87 -13.62 -10.01 7.98
C VAL A 87 -12.46 -9.48 7.14
N SER A 88 -11.22 -9.81 7.51
CA SER A 88 -10.03 -9.43 6.74
C SER A 88 -10.03 -10.05 5.34
N ALA A 89 -10.43 -11.32 5.22
CA ALA A 89 -10.56 -11.99 3.93
C ALA A 89 -11.63 -11.34 3.03
N ALA A 90 -12.74 -10.88 3.61
CA ALA A 90 -13.77 -10.15 2.87
C ALA A 90 -13.27 -8.78 2.38
N LEU A 91 -12.56 -8.04 3.24
CA LEU A 91 -11.92 -6.78 2.87
C LEU A 91 -10.88 -6.99 1.76
N GLU A 92 -9.99 -7.97 1.90
CA GLU A 92 -8.99 -8.31 0.89
C GLU A 92 -9.65 -8.51 -0.48
N LYS A 93 -10.71 -9.33 -0.55
CA LYS A 93 -11.42 -9.60 -1.81
C LYS A 93 -11.96 -8.32 -2.46
N ARG A 94 -12.46 -7.36 -1.68
CA ARG A 94 -12.96 -6.07 -2.18
C ARG A 94 -11.85 -5.16 -2.69
N VAL A 95 -10.73 -5.08 -1.96
CA VAL A 95 -9.62 -4.16 -2.31
C VAL A 95 -8.71 -4.72 -3.40
N ARG A 96 -8.59 -6.05 -3.52
CA ARG A 96 -7.71 -6.75 -4.47
C ARG A 96 -7.79 -6.23 -5.91
N PRO A 97 -8.95 -6.00 -6.54
CA PRO A 97 -9.01 -5.44 -7.89
C PRO A 97 -8.42 -4.02 -8.00
N LYS A 98 -8.55 -3.19 -6.95
CA LYS A 98 -7.98 -1.84 -6.89
C LYS A 98 -6.45 -1.91 -6.74
N LEU A 99 -5.96 -2.80 -5.88
CA LEU A 99 -4.52 -3.04 -5.71
C LEU A 99 -3.89 -3.57 -7.02
N GLN A 100 -4.59 -4.45 -7.73
CA GLN A 100 -4.17 -4.91 -9.05
C GLN A 100 -4.16 -3.79 -10.09
N ALA A 101 -5.05 -2.81 -10.02
CA ALA A 101 -5.02 -1.65 -10.90
C ALA A 101 -3.72 -0.83 -10.70
N CYS A 102 -3.36 -0.54 -9.45
CA CYS A 102 -2.09 0.12 -9.11
C CYS A 102 -0.87 -0.65 -9.62
N TYR A 103 -0.87 -1.98 -9.45
CA TYR A 103 0.20 -2.83 -9.96
C TYR A 103 0.30 -2.79 -11.48
N ARG A 104 -0.83 -2.88 -12.20
CA ARG A 104 -0.85 -2.81 -13.67
C ARG A 104 -0.30 -1.48 -14.18
N GLU A 105 -0.61 -0.38 -13.50
CA GLU A 105 -0.04 0.93 -13.84
C GLU A 105 1.48 0.98 -13.60
N GLY A 106 1.94 0.45 -12.47
CA GLY A 106 3.37 0.29 -12.19
C GLY A 106 4.07 -0.56 -13.26
N LYS A 107 3.41 -1.62 -13.71
CA LYS A 107 3.94 -2.54 -14.73
C LYS A 107 4.08 -1.90 -16.12
N LYS A 108 3.27 -0.89 -16.43
CA LYS A 108 3.44 -0.09 -17.67
C LYS A 108 4.76 0.69 -17.67
N LYS A 109 5.21 1.14 -16.49
CA LYS A 109 6.47 1.88 -16.31
C LYS A 109 7.66 0.92 -16.19
N ASN A 110 7.47 -0.19 -15.47
CA ASN A 110 8.49 -1.21 -15.22
C ASN A 110 7.92 -2.60 -15.56
N PRO A 111 8.18 -3.16 -16.75
CA PRO A 111 7.58 -4.42 -17.19
C PRO A 111 8.01 -5.64 -16.36
N ASN A 112 9.17 -5.55 -15.70
CA ASN A 112 9.73 -6.56 -14.80
C ASN A 112 9.38 -6.30 -13.32
N LEU A 113 8.37 -5.47 -13.05
CA LEU A 113 7.96 -5.16 -11.69
C LEU A 113 7.32 -6.38 -11.06
N GLU A 114 7.90 -6.84 -9.96
CA GLU A 114 7.51 -8.07 -9.28
C GLU A 114 7.79 -7.95 -7.79
N GLY A 115 7.04 -8.69 -6.97
CA GLY A 115 7.23 -8.62 -5.53
C GLY A 115 5.98 -8.82 -4.68
N LYS A 116 6.16 -8.53 -3.40
CA LYS A 116 5.13 -8.63 -2.36
C LYS A 116 4.97 -7.31 -1.62
N VAL A 117 3.76 -7.07 -1.14
CA VAL A 117 3.43 -5.95 -0.26
C VAL A 117 2.53 -6.47 0.86
N ARG A 118 2.85 -6.08 2.09
CA ARG A 118 2.02 -6.30 3.27
C ARG A 118 1.50 -4.96 3.76
N LEU A 119 0.20 -4.80 3.65
CA LEU A 119 -0.50 -3.63 4.17
C LEU A 119 -1.10 -4.00 5.52
N ALA A 120 -0.87 -3.18 6.54
CA ALA A 120 -1.52 -3.32 7.84
C ALA A 120 -2.52 -2.20 8.07
N ILE A 121 -3.66 -2.59 8.62
CA ILE A 121 -4.70 -1.70 9.10
C ILE A 121 -4.76 -1.90 10.61
N ASP A 122 -4.37 -0.88 11.36
CA ASP A 122 -4.48 -0.89 12.81
C ASP A 122 -5.93 -0.51 13.16
N VAL A 123 -6.66 -1.43 13.80
CA VAL A 123 -8.02 -1.20 14.28
C VAL A 123 -7.97 -0.93 15.77
N ASP A 124 -8.57 0.18 16.19
CA ASP A 124 -8.67 0.57 17.60
C ASP A 124 -9.59 -0.41 18.37
N THR A 125 -9.48 -0.42 19.68
CA THR A 125 -10.39 -1.09 20.64
C THR A 125 -11.86 -0.73 20.43
N LEU A 126 -12.14 0.45 19.86
CA LEU A 126 -13.48 0.90 19.49
C LEU A 126 -13.95 0.38 18.12
N GLY A 127 -13.16 -0.42 17.42
CA GLY A 127 -13.55 -0.95 16.12
C GLY A 127 -13.30 -0.04 14.93
N LYS A 128 -12.62 1.10 15.14
CA LYS A 128 -12.36 2.10 14.09
C LYS A 128 -10.97 1.91 13.50
N ILE A 129 -10.80 2.25 12.22
CA ILE A 129 -9.46 2.30 11.62
C ILE A 129 -8.68 3.44 12.27
N HIS A 130 -7.62 3.09 13.01
CA HIS A 130 -6.70 4.05 13.61
C HIS A 130 -5.63 4.47 12.58
N ALA A 131 -5.04 3.50 11.89
CA ALA A 131 -3.99 3.77 10.90
C ALA A 131 -3.98 2.73 9.78
N THR A 132 -3.42 3.12 8.64
CA THR A 132 -3.08 2.18 7.56
C THR A 132 -1.66 2.46 7.10
N LYS A 133 -0.82 1.43 7.13
CA LYS A 133 0.61 1.53 6.84
C LYS A 133 1.10 0.33 6.03
N VAL A 134 2.24 0.51 5.38
CA VAL A 134 2.94 -0.57 4.69
C VAL A 134 3.94 -1.17 5.68
N VAL A 135 3.78 -2.45 6.01
CA VAL A 135 4.68 -3.15 6.94
C VAL A 135 5.89 -3.71 6.20
N GLU A 136 5.65 -4.28 5.02
CA GLU A 136 6.67 -4.87 4.18
C GLU A 136 6.36 -4.56 2.72
N LYS A 137 7.36 -4.19 1.94
CA LYS A 137 7.22 -4.02 0.50
C LYS A 137 8.53 -4.37 -0.19
N THR A 138 8.43 -5.08 -1.30
CA THR A 138 9.52 -5.21 -2.27
C THR A 138 9.22 -4.45 -3.56
N LEU A 139 8.00 -3.89 -3.67
CA LEU A 139 7.59 -3.05 -4.79
C LEU A 139 8.05 -1.59 -4.61
N PRO A 140 8.22 -0.83 -5.71
CA PRO A 140 8.54 0.59 -5.66
C PRO A 140 7.50 1.40 -4.87
N ASP A 141 7.97 2.48 -4.22
CA ASP A 141 7.13 3.36 -3.40
C ASP A 141 5.92 3.92 -4.15
N ALA A 142 6.07 4.24 -5.44
CA ALA A 142 4.96 4.75 -6.24
C ALA A 142 3.78 3.76 -6.30
N VAL A 143 4.07 2.46 -6.44
CA VAL A 143 3.05 1.41 -6.50
C VAL A 143 2.47 1.13 -5.11
N ALA A 144 3.34 1.03 -4.10
CA ALA A 144 2.92 0.81 -2.72
C ALA A 144 2.04 1.96 -2.19
N ASN A 145 2.34 3.21 -2.55
CA ASN A 145 1.52 4.37 -2.18
C ASN A 145 0.18 4.39 -2.91
N CYS A 146 0.13 3.99 -4.18
CA CYS A 146 -1.13 3.81 -4.89
C CYS A 146 -2.01 2.76 -4.19
N MET A 147 -1.41 1.62 -3.82
CA MET A 147 -2.08 0.55 -3.08
C MET A 147 -2.59 1.02 -1.71
N LEU A 148 -1.77 1.78 -0.97
CA LEU A 148 -2.15 2.34 0.32
C LEU A 148 -3.32 3.33 0.19
N LYS A 149 -3.33 4.19 -0.84
CA LYS A 149 -4.44 5.10 -1.14
C LYS A 149 -5.72 4.34 -1.48
N ALA A 150 -5.62 3.31 -2.30
CA ALA A 150 -6.76 2.45 -2.64
C ALA A 150 -7.34 1.77 -1.40
N LEU A 151 -6.48 1.28 -0.50
CA LEU A 151 -6.90 0.66 0.75
C LEU A 151 -7.61 1.66 1.68
N LYS A 152 -7.08 2.87 1.83
CA LYS A 152 -7.68 3.94 2.65
C LYS A 152 -9.01 4.45 2.09
N ALA A 153 -9.21 4.34 0.78
CA ALA A 153 -10.45 4.76 0.13
C ALA A 153 -11.57 3.72 0.25
N GLU A 154 -11.25 2.47 0.61
CA GLU A 154 -12.25 1.42 0.77
C GLU A 154 -12.88 1.48 2.17
N PRO A 155 -14.22 1.53 2.28
CA PRO A 155 -14.87 1.51 3.59
C PRO A 155 -14.68 0.15 4.27
N PHE A 156 -14.22 0.17 5.52
CA PHE A 156 -14.08 -1.03 6.33
C PHE A 156 -15.21 -1.11 7.38
N ALA A 157 -16.43 -1.39 6.90
CA ALA A 157 -17.63 -1.38 7.73
C ALA A 157 -17.66 -2.47 8.82
N GLU A 158 -16.80 -3.49 8.70
CA GLU A 158 -16.73 -4.60 9.64
C GLU A 158 -15.51 -4.50 10.58
N ALA A 159 -14.80 -3.37 10.58
CA ALA A 159 -13.65 -3.14 11.47
C ALA A 159 -14.03 -3.31 12.95
N ASP A 160 -15.29 -3.04 13.32
CA ASP A 160 -15.80 -3.21 14.69
C ASP A 160 -15.78 -4.65 15.20
N LYS A 161 -15.62 -5.62 14.31
CA LYS A 161 -15.46 -7.04 14.64
C LYS A 161 -14.00 -7.42 14.94
N CYS A 162 -13.07 -6.48 14.79
CA CYS A 162 -11.63 -6.64 14.99
C CYS A 162 -11.04 -5.64 16.02
N PRO A 163 -11.67 -5.40 17.19
CA PRO A 163 -11.19 -4.35 18.09
C PRO A 163 -9.79 -4.65 18.62
N GLY A 164 -8.90 -3.66 18.54
CA GLY A 164 -7.53 -3.74 19.07
C GLY A 164 -6.60 -4.70 18.31
N LYS A 165 -6.99 -5.17 17.12
CA LYS A 165 -6.17 -6.06 16.28
C LYS A 165 -5.69 -5.34 15.02
N ALA A 166 -4.48 -5.68 14.58
CA ALA A 166 -3.97 -5.25 13.29
C ALA A 166 -4.38 -6.27 12.20
N VAL A 167 -5.08 -5.81 11.18
CA VAL A 167 -5.45 -6.62 10.01
C VAL A 167 -4.34 -6.51 8.98
N ILE A 168 -3.66 -7.62 8.68
CA ILE A 168 -2.62 -7.68 7.67
C ILE A 168 -3.18 -8.28 6.39
N ILE A 169 -3.04 -7.54 5.29
CA ILE A 169 -3.43 -7.97 3.94
C ILE A 169 -2.15 -8.25 3.14
N PRO A 170 -1.75 -9.52 2.99
CA PRO A 170 -0.61 -9.90 2.17
C PRO A 170 -1.02 -9.95 0.70
N ILE A 171 -0.32 -9.19 -0.14
CA ILE A 171 -0.50 -9.25 -1.60
C ILE A 171 0.83 -9.66 -2.22
N GLN A 172 0.80 -10.74 -2.96
CA GLN A 172 1.93 -11.18 -3.77
C GLN A 172 1.55 -11.05 -5.25
N PHE A 173 2.42 -10.40 -6.01
CA PHE A 173 2.30 -10.35 -7.45
C PHE A 173 3.28 -11.35 -8.05
N PRO A 174 2.80 -12.27 -8.90
CA PRO A 174 3.65 -13.29 -9.47
C PRO A 174 4.76 -12.64 -10.30
N THR A 175 5.99 -13.07 -10.04
CA THR A 175 7.10 -13.00 -11.00
C THR A 175 6.65 -13.83 -12.21
N LYS A 176 6.90 -13.38 -13.44
CA LYS A 176 6.75 -14.33 -14.56
C LYS A 176 7.70 -15.50 -14.22
N PRO A 177 7.31 -16.77 -14.39
CA PRO A 177 8.29 -17.84 -14.32
C PRO A 177 9.37 -17.48 -15.34
N HIS A 178 10.59 -17.22 -14.86
CA HIS A 178 11.74 -17.18 -15.74
C HIS A 178 11.71 -18.55 -16.42
N ALA A 179 11.46 -18.56 -17.73
CA ALA A 179 11.67 -19.76 -18.51
C ALA A 179 13.15 -20.10 -18.33
N SER A 180 13.43 -21.10 -17.49
CA SER A 180 14.79 -21.63 -17.37
C SER A 180 15.21 -22.06 -18.78
N PRO A 181 16.34 -21.56 -19.28
CA PRO A 181 16.85 -21.94 -20.60
C PRO A 181 17.16 -23.43 -20.68
#